data_AF-A0A2T9YHY7-F1
#
_entry.id   AF-A0A2T9YHY7-F1
#
_cell.length_a   1.000
_cell.length_b   1.000
_cell.length_c   1.000
_cell.angle_alpha   90.00
_cell.angle_beta   90.00
_cell.angle_gamma   90.00
#
_symmetry.space_group_name_H-M   'P 1'
#
loop_
_entity.id
_entity.type
_entity.pdbx_description
1 polymer ?
#
loop_
_entity_poly.entity_id
_entity_poly.type
_entity_poly.pdbx_seq_one_letter_code
_entity_poly.pdbx_strand_id
1 'polypeptide(L)'
;MKQELIQLIKDLSDKVNILYNEREANSTHQEQEMKVQSSSGEDPYLRARAPMYEVENYPQLTEEFPDMEDDIFRSPLKDEERKEIVYGFPKFKAMNYLPPPLNDSTSTAVKKVDGLHIRDFSKPLSVDSISRIIKKVTSICVKEGSQIPKARAIGATLAASAGISADKIISHANWSGYSMFDNYYRLTRDSDVNITESIL
;
A
#
# COMPACT_ATOMS: atom_id res chain seq x y z
N MET A 1 -34.72 -4.56 -40.07
CA MET A 1 -34.06 -5.54 -39.17
C MET A 1 -32.57 -5.78 -39.45
N LYS A 2 -32.14 -6.59 -40.45
CA LYS A 2 -30.68 -6.89 -40.60
C LYS A 2 -29.83 -5.67 -40.96
N GLN A 3 -30.33 -4.78 -41.83
CA GLN A 3 -29.62 -3.56 -42.21
C GLN A 3 -29.53 -2.54 -41.07
N GLU A 4 -30.60 -2.40 -40.29
CA GLU A 4 -30.61 -1.52 -39.11
C GLU A 4 -29.65 -2.00 -38.03
N LEU A 5 -29.55 -3.32 -37.82
CA LEU A 5 -28.59 -3.90 -36.88
C LEU A 5 -27.14 -3.63 -37.32
N ILE A 6 -26.84 -3.76 -38.62
CA ILE A 6 -25.51 -3.45 -39.16
C ILE A 6 -25.19 -1.96 -39.00
N GLN A 7 -26.18 -1.09 -39.20
CA GLN A 7 -26.00 0.34 -39.02
C GLN A 7 -25.74 0.71 -37.55
N LEU A 8 -26.47 0.08 -36.63
CA LEU A 8 -26.27 0.27 -35.19
C LEU A 8 -24.88 -0.18 -34.73
N ILE A 9 -24.38 -1.31 -35.24
CA ILE A 9 -23.05 -1.82 -34.92
C ILE A 9 -21.96 -0.85 -35.41
N LYS A 10 -22.11 -0.30 -36.62
CA LYS A 10 -21.18 0.72 -37.15
C LYS A 10 -21.18 1.96 -36.26
N ASP A 11 -22.37 2.49 -35.95
CA ASP A 11 -22.51 3.69 -35.13
C ASP A 11 -21.89 3.50 -33.72
N LEU A 12 -22.09 2.31 -33.12
CA LEU A 12 -21.48 1.97 -31.84
C LEU A 12 -19.95 1.86 -31.94
N SER A 13 -19.44 1.27 -33.02
CA SER A 13 -18.00 1.12 -33.26
C SER A 13 -17.33 2.47 -33.46
N ASP A 14 -17.99 3.40 -34.16
CA ASP A 14 -17.51 4.77 -34.36
C ASP A 14 -17.47 5.54 -33.04
N LYS A 15 -18.52 5.43 -32.21
CA LYS A 15 -18.55 6.01 -30.86
C LYS A 15 -17.45 5.47 -29.96
N VAL A 16 -17.18 4.16 -29.99
CA VAL A 16 -16.09 3.55 -29.21
C VAL A 16 -14.73 4.07 -29.67
N ASN A 17 -14.52 4.21 -30.98
CA ASN A 17 -13.27 4.78 -31.51
C ASN A 17 -13.08 6.25 -31.11
N ILE A 18 -14.14 7.06 -31.13
CA ILE A 18 -14.10 8.46 -30.67
C ILE A 18 -13.68 8.51 -29.20
N LEU A 19 -14.32 7.72 -28.32
CA LEU A 19 -13.98 7.67 -26.90
C LEU A 19 -12.54 7.18 -26.65
N TYR A 20 -12.05 6.24 -27.46
CA TYR A 20 -10.67 5.77 -27.38
C TYR A 20 -9.68 6.90 -27.73
N ASN A 21 -9.97 7.64 -28.80
CA ASN A 21 -9.13 8.76 -29.25
C ASN A 21 -9.18 9.96 -28.28
N GLU A 22 -10.35 10.29 -27.73
CA GLU A 22 -10.48 11.33 -26.68
C GLU A 22 -9.70 10.95 -25.42
N ARG A 23 -9.70 9.66 -25.05
CA ARG A 23 -8.90 9.16 -23.93
C ARG A 23 -7.40 9.27 -24.16
N GLU A 24 -6.92 8.89 -25.35
CA GLU A 24 -5.51 9.03 -25.75
C GLU A 24 -5.08 10.50 -25.78
N ALA A 25 -5.91 11.38 -26.34
CA ALA A 25 -5.66 12.80 -26.40
C ALA A 25 -5.61 13.43 -24.99
N ASN A 26 -6.57 13.10 -24.12
CA ASN A 26 -6.60 13.62 -22.74
C ASN A 26 -5.42 13.09 -21.90
N SER A 27 -5.01 11.84 -22.09
CA SER A 27 -3.82 11.30 -21.44
C SER A 27 -2.54 12.02 -21.91
N THR A 28 -2.46 12.35 -23.19
CA THR A 28 -1.33 13.08 -23.79
C THR A 28 -1.31 14.55 -23.35
N HIS A 29 -2.46 15.22 -23.30
CA HIS A 29 -2.58 16.59 -22.81
C HIS A 29 -2.20 16.70 -21.33
N GLN A 30 -2.61 15.75 -20.48
CA GLN A 30 -2.20 15.72 -19.07
C GLN A 30 -0.69 15.43 -18.91
N GLU A 31 -0.12 14.52 -19.69
CA GLU A 31 1.34 14.28 -19.68
C GLU A 31 2.14 15.48 -20.20
N GLN A 32 1.65 16.19 -21.22
CA GLN A 32 2.28 17.40 -21.73
C GLN A 32 2.14 18.56 -20.75
N GLU A 33 0.98 18.76 -20.10
CA GLU A 33 0.81 19.74 -19.03
C GLU A 33 1.71 19.43 -17.82
N MET A 34 1.83 18.16 -17.41
CA MET A 34 2.80 17.74 -16.39
C MET A 34 4.26 18.00 -16.81
N LYS A 35 4.59 17.89 -18.10
CA LYS A 35 5.94 18.16 -18.61
C LYS A 35 6.22 19.66 -18.74
N VAL A 36 5.21 20.47 -19.05
CA VAL A 36 5.31 21.93 -19.16
C VAL A 36 5.44 22.60 -17.80
N GLN A 37 4.95 21.98 -16.71
CA GLN A 37 5.22 22.41 -15.33
C GLN A 37 6.63 22.10 -14.80
N SER A 38 7.56 21.67 -15.65
CA SER A 38 9.00 21.70 -15.37
C SER A 38 9.64 23.07 -15.67
N SER A 39 8.84 24.13 -15.79
CA SER A 39 9.36 25.50 -15.87
C SER A 39 9.80 25.98 -14.48
N SER A 40 11.09 25.85 -14.18
CA SER A 40 11.90 26.75 -13.34
C SER A 40 11.12 27.58 -12.30
N GLY A 41 10.42 26.90 -11.39
CA GLY A 41 9.86 27.50 -10.19
C GLY A 41 10.29 26.65 -9.04
N GLU A 42 11.13 27.18 -8.16
CA GLU A 42 11.42 26.54 -6.88
C GLU A 42 10.07 26.43 -6.14
N ASP A 43 9.51 25.21 -6.06
CA ASP A 43 8.36 24.93 -5.23
C ASP A 43 8.73 25.25 -3.78
N PRO A 44 8.05 26.20 -3.10
CA PRO A 44 8.35 26.59 -1.73
C PRO A 44 8.30 25.44 -0.71
N TYR A 45 7.70 24.31 -1.09
CA TYR A 45 7.54 23.11 -0.27
C TYR A 45 8.45 21.94 -0.67
N LEU A 46 9.17 22.02 -1.80
CA LEU A 46 10.17 21.01 -2.17
C LEU A 46 11.55 21.42 -1.65
N ARG A 47 11.90 20.93 -0.47
CA ARG A 47 13.25 21.09 0.08
C ARG A 47 14.17 20.00 -0.46
N ALA A 48 15.29 20.40 -1.07
CA ALA A 48 16.38 19.46 -1.36
C ALA A 48 16.74 18.70 -0.07
N ARG A 49 16.71 17.37 -0.15
CA ARG A 49 17.07 16.51 0.99
C ARG A 49 18.51 16.82 1.36
N ALA A 50 18.77 17.06 2.65
CA ALA A 50 20.13 17.29 3.14
C ALA A 50 21.04 16.12 2.70
N PRO A 51 22.31 16.39 2.36
CA PRO A 51 23.28 15.35 2.05
C PRO A 51 23.30 14.31 3.17
N MET A 52 23.39 13.03 2.81
CA MET A 52 23.49 11.96 3.79
C MET A 52 24.87 12.02 4.43
N TYR A 53 24.93 12.40 5.71
CA TYR A 53 26.12 12.29 6.54
C TYR A 53 26.00 11.01 7.37
N GLU A 54 27.01 10.14 7.32
CA GLU A 54 27.19 9.11 8.34
C GLU A 54 27.60 9.82 9.64
N VAL A 55 26.74 9.73 10.65
CA VAL A 55 27.04 10.27 11.98
C VAL A 55 27.92 9.25 12.69
N GLU A 56 29.19 9.61 12.89
CA GLU A 56 30.08 8.83 13.74
C GLU A 56 29.59 8.89 15.21
N ASN A 57 29.79 7.80 15.95
CA ASN A 57 29.33 7.68 17.33
C ASN A 57 30.02 8.73 18.21
N TYR A 58 29.23 9.44 19.02
CA TYR A 58 29.77 10.40 19.99
C TYR A 58 30.49 9.64 21.12
N PRO A 59 31.75 9.96 21.43
CA PRO A 59 32.50 9.23 22.46
C PRO A 59 31.86 9.32 23.86
N GLN A 60 31.15 10.41 24.15
CA GLN A 60 30.38 10.55 25.40
C GLN A 60 29.21 9.57 25.48
N LEU A 61 28.65 9.18 24.34
CA LEU A 61 27.49 8.29 24.26
C LEU A 61 27.89 6.83 24.50
N THR A 62 29.06 6.42 23.99
CA THR A 62 29.65 5.10 24.25
C THR A 62 30.14 4.93 25.68
N GLU A 63 30.50 6.03 26.36
CA GLU A 63 30.92 6.00 27.77
C GLU A 63 29.72 5.81 28.72
N GLU A 64 28.61 6.50 28.44
CA GLU A 64 27.37 6.38 29.23
C GLU A 64 26.60 5.08 28.94
N PHE A 65 26.73 4.53 27.72
CA PHE A 65 26.04 3.31 27.29
C PHE A 65 27.01 2.34 26.61
N PRO A 66 27.78 1.55 27.40
CA PRO A 66 28.72 0.56 26.85
C PRO A 66 28.03 -0.48 25.95
N ASP A 67 26.78 -0.81 26.27
CA ASP A 67 25.97 -1.81 25.57
C ASP A 67 25.41 -1.30 24.21
N MET A 68 25.74 -0.07 23.80
CA MET A 68 25.29 0.50 22.52
C MET A 68 26.02 -0.08 21.30
N GLU A 69 27.24 -0.59 21.49
CA GLU A 69 27.99 -1.36 20.47
C GLU A 69 27.24 -2.65 20.10
N ASP A 70 26.58 -3.26 21.09
CA ASP A 70 25.70 -4.40 20.87
C ASP A 70 24.41 -3.90 20.22
N ASP A 71 24.34 -3.99 18.90
CA ASP A 71 23.17 -3.62 18.11
C ASP A 71 21.93 -4.38 18.61
N ILE A 72 21.19 -3.71 19.50
CA ILE A 72 19.97 -4.19 20.18
C ILE A 72 18.93 -4.66 19.14
N PHE A 73 18.98 -4.10 17.92
CA PHE A 73 18.11 -4.47 16.82
C PHE A 73 18.62 -5.67 16.02
N ARG A 74 19.91 -6.03 16.10
CA ARG A 74 20.50 -7.22 15.47
C ARG A 74 20.60 -8.45 16.35
N SER A 75 20.64 -8.27 17.67
CA SER A 75 20.68 -9.36 18.64
C SER A 75 19.33 -9.46 19.35
N PRO A 76 18.38 -10.26 18.82
CA PRO A 76 17.07 -10.41 19.45
C PRO A 76 17.25 -10.96 20.86
N LEU A 77 16.70 -10.26 21.85
CA LEU A 77 16.58 -10.74 23.22
C LEU A 77 15.95 -12.14 23.24
N LYS A 78 16.39 -13.01 24.14
CA LYS A 78 15.74 -14.33 24.32
C LYS A 78 14.30 -14.11 24.80
N ASP A 79 13.40 -15.02 24.46
CA ASP A 79 11.97 -14.87 24.75
C ASP A 79 11.71 -14.70 26.26
N GLU A 80 12.55 -15.29 27.11
CA GLU A 80 12.52 -15.16 28.56
C GLU A 80 12.86 -13.73 29.01
N GLU A 81 13.96 -13.17 28.50
CA GLU A 81 14.42 -11.81 28.81
C GLU A 81 13.42 -10.76 28.29
N ARG A 82 12.89 -10.98 27.08
CA ARG A 82 11.85 -10.14 26.51
C ARG A 82 10.57 -10.16 27.36
N LYS A 83 10.16 -11.32 27.86
CA LYS A 83 9.00 -11.43 28.76
C LYS A 83 9.26 -10.68 30.07
N GLU A 84 10.43 -10.83 30.67
CA GLU A 84 10.75 -10.11 31.91
C GLU A 84 10.72 -8.60 31.73
N ILE A 85 11.25 -8.08 30.61
CA ILE A 85 11.21 -6.64 30.31
C ILE A 85 9.77 -6.17 30.11
N VAL A 86 8.99 -6.85 29.26
CA VAL A 86 7.60 -6.45 28.93
C VAL A 86 6.70 -6.52 30.15
N TYR A 87 6.73 -7.61 30.93
CA TYR A 87 5.94 -7.76 32.16
C TYR A 87 6.53 -7.00 33.35
N GLY A 88 7.81 -6.60 33.26
CA GLY A 88 8.51 -5.77 34.25
C GLY A 88 8.08 -4.31 34.24
N PHE A 89 7.56 -3.82 33.10
CA PHE A 89 7.09 -2.44 32.95
C PHE A 89 5.90 -2.14 33.89
N PRO A 90 5.91 -1.01 34.62
CA PRO A 90 4.85 -0.66 35.56
C PRO A 90 3.43 -0.69 34.97
N LYS A 91 3.30 -0.35 33.68
CA LYS A 91 2.03 -0.39 32.93
C LYS A 91 1.45 -1.79 32.80
N PHE A 92 2.31 -2.81 32.70
CA PHE A 92 1.89 -4.20 32.52
C PHE A 92 1.82 -4.96 33.84
N LYS A 93 2.62 -4.57 34.85
CA LYS A 93 2.57 -5.16 36.21
C LYS A 93 1.18 -5.09 36.86
N ALA A 94 0.40 -4.05 36.55
CA ALA A 94 -0.96 -3.88 37.07
C ALA A 94 -2.04 -4.61 36.23
N MET A 95 -1.68 -5.13 35.05
CA MET A 95 -2.61 -5.75 34.11
C MET A 95 -2.57 -7.28 34.25
N ASN A 96 -3.62 -7.85 34.85
CA ASN A 96 -3.82 -9.30 34.87
C ASN A 96 -4.39 -9.76 33.50
N TYR A 97 -3.51 -9.94 32.52
CA TYR A 97 -3.93 -10.38 31.19
C TYR A 97 -4.31 -11.87 31.20
N LEU A 98 -5.59 -12.14 30.92
CA LEU A 98 -6.06 -13.48 30.56
C LEU A 98 -5.99 -13.61 29.03
N PRO A 99 -5.15 -14.50 28.49
CA PRO A 99 -5.08 -14.67 27.04
C PRO A 99 -6.43 -15.14 26.49
N PRO A 100 -6.81 -14.70 25.26
CA PRO A 100 -8.05 -15.12 24.64
C PRO A 100 -8.14 -16.65 24.56
N PRO A 101 -9.31 -17.25 24.85
CA PRO A 101 -9.51 -18.71 24.79
C PRO A 101 -9.31 -19.30 23.39
N LEU A 102 -9.24 -18.44 22.36
CA LEU A 102 -8.84 -18.79 20.99
C LEU A 102 -7.41 -19.37 20.94
N ASN A 103 -6.54 -18.94 21.85
CA ASN A 103 -5.19 -19.50 21.93
C ASN A 103 -5.26 -20.97 22.36
N ASP A 104 -6.15 -21.37 23.27
CA ASP A 104 -6.20 -22.75 23.76
C ASP A 104 -6.89 -23.72 22.79
N SER A 105 -7.74 -23.21 21.91
CA SER A 105 -8.50 -23.98 20.91
C SER A 105 -7.75 -24.18 19.59
N THR A 106 -6.58 -23.55 19.40
CA THR A 106 -5.74 -23.72 18.21
C THR A 106 -4.73 -24.84 18.38
N SER A 107 -4.66 -25.76 17.40
CA SER A 107 -3.73 -26.88 17.42
C SER A 107 -2.27 -26.42 17.56
N THR A 108 -1.50 -27.12 18.38
CA THR A 108 -0.05 -26.90 18.56
C THR A 108 0.71 -26.96 17.23
N ALA A 109 0.20 -27.66 16.21
CA ALA A 109 0.77 -27.67 14.87
C ALA A 109 0.64 -26.31 14.15
N VAL A 110 -0.51 -25.64 14.29
CA VAL A 110 -0.77 -24.32 13.69
C VAL A 110 0.12 -23.26 14.35
N LYS A 111 0.23 -23.28 15.69
CA LYS A 111 1.14 -22.39 16.45
C LYS A 111 2.62 -22.62 16.13
N LYS A 112 3.02 -23.86 15.84
CA LYS A 112 4.39 -24.21 15.43
C LYS A 112 4.70 -23.70 14.03
N VAL A 113 3.76 -23.80 13.09
CA VAL A 113 3.93 -23.30 11.72
C VAL A 113 4.03 -21.76 11.70
N ASP A 114 3.17 -21.05 12.41
CA ASP A 114 3.29 -19.58 12.51
C ASP A 114 4.57 -19.16 13.24
N GLY A 115 4.94 -19.89 14.29
CA GLY A 115 6.19 -19.69 15.01
C GLY A 115 7.43 -19.92 14.15
N LEU A 116 7.47 -20.96 13.32
CA LEU A 116 8.65 -21.29 12.52
C LEU A 116 8.98 -20.19 11.49
N HIS A 117 7.97 -19.49 10.98
CA HIS A 117 8.14 -18.44 9.98
C HIS A 117 8.44 -17.06 10.59
N ILE A 118 8.19 -16.87 11.89
CA ILE A 118 8.29 -15.57 12.58
C ILE A 118 9.41 -15.53 13.62
N ARG A 119 9.88 -16.68 14.13
CA ARG A 119 10.86 -16.75 15.24
C ARG A 119 12.32 -16.68 14.81
N ASP A 120 12.64 -16.86 13.53
CA ASP A 120 14.00 -16.68 13.04
C ASP A 120 14.23 -15.22 12.64
N PHE A 121 14.43 -14.36 13.65
CA PHE A 121 14.69 -12.93 13.46
C PHE A 121 16.04 -12.65 12.76
N SER A 122 16.89 -13.67 12.62
CA SER A 122 18.15 -13.57 11.86
C SER A 122 17.92 -13.53 10.34
N LYS A 123 16.72 -13.94 9.88
CA LYS A 123 16.36 -13.92 8.46
C LYS A 123 15.26 -12.88 8.23
N PRO A 124 15.49 -11.91 7.31
CA PRO A 124 14.43 -11.00 6.94
C PRO A 124 13.24 -11.79 6.37
N LEU A 125 12.01 -11.37 6.68
CA LEU A 125 10.81 -11.98 6.10
C LEU A 125 10.91 -11.92 4.58
N SER A 126 10.86 -13.09 3.93
CA SER A 126 10.81 -13.15 2.47
C SER A 126 9.50 -12.53 1.95
N VAL A 127 9.60 -11.82 0.84
CA VAL A 127 8.47 -11.31 0.06
C VAL A 127 7.45 -12.43 -0.22
N ASP A 128 7.91 -13.66 -0.46
CA ASP A 128 7.05 -14.81 -0.71
C ASP A 128 6.22 -15.20 0.51
N SER A 129 6.80 -15.09 1.70
CA SER A 129 6.10 -15.39 2.95
C SER A 129 5.03 -14.32 3.23
N ILE A 130 5.36 -13.05 3.06
CA ILE A 130 4.42 -11.93 3.17
C ILE A 130 3.27 -12.10 2.16
N SER A 131 3.60 -12.40 0.90
CA SER A 131 2.63 -12.61 -0.17
C SER A 131 1.68 -13.78 0.12
N ARG A 132 2.19 -14.92 0.63
CA ARG A 132 1.37 -16.06 1.06
C ARG A 132 0.41 -15.71 2.19
N ILE A 133 0.88 -14.96 3.19
CA ILE A 133 0.05 -14.54 4.33
C ILE A 133 -1.07 -13.61 3.85
N ILE A 134 -0.75 -12.58 3.06
CA ILE A 134 -1.75 -11.66 2.50
C ILE A 134 -2.80 -12.42 1.69
N LYS A 135 -2.39 -13.34 0.79
CA LYS A 135 -3.33 -14.13 -0.01
C LYS A 135 -4.27 -14.97 0.85
N LYS A 136 -3.76 -15.63 1.90
CA LYS A 136 -4.58 -16.42 2.83
C LYS A 136 -5.61 -15.55 3.55
N VAL A 137 -5.19 -14.42 4.12
CA VAL A 137 -6.11 -13.50 4.81
C VAL A 137 -7.16 -12.97 3.84
N THR A 138 -6.74 -12.50 2.67
CA THR A 138 -7.67 -11.95 1.68
C THR A 138 -8.64 -13.00 1.15
N SER A 139 -8.24 -14.27 1.01
CA SER A 139 -9.15 -15.35 0.59
C SER A 139 -10.28 -15.62 1.59
N ILE A 140 -10.08 -15.31 2.87
CA ILE A 140 -11.12 -15.44 3.89
C ILE A 140 -12.14 -14.29 3.77
N CYS A 141 -11.69 -13.11 3.32
CA CYS A 141 -12.51 -11.91 3.23
C CYS A 141 -13.21 -11.73 1.87
N VAL A 142 -12.73 -12.39 0.81
CA VAL A 142 -13.22 -12.23 -0.57
C VAL A 142 -14.15 -13.39 -0.96
N LYS A 143 -15.29 -13.08 -1.59
CA LYS A 143 -16.27 -14.08 -2.06
C LYS A 143 -15.65 -15.00 -3.12
N GLU A 144 -15.99 -16.29 -3.09
CA GLU A 144 -15.53 -17.26 -4.08
C GLU A 144 -15.80 -16.78 -5.51
N GLY A 145 -14.78 -16.88 -6.38
CA GLY A 145 -14.83 -16.46 -7.79
C GLY A 145 -14.46 -14.99 -8.05
N SER A 146 -14.27 -14.15 -7.03
CA SER A 146 -13.84 -12.76 -7.22
C SER A 146 -12.31 -12.64 -7.35
N GLN A 147 -11.84 -11.80 -8.26
CA GLN A 147 -10.41 -11.49 -8.38
C GLN A 147 -9.93 -10.75 -7.13
N ILE A 148 -8.85 -11.23 -6.50
CA ILE A 148 -8.25 -10.57 -5.34
C ILE A 148 -7.58 -9.25 -5.80
N PRO A 149 -8.06 -8.08 -5.35
CA PRO A 149 -7.43 -6.82 -5.71
C PRO A 149 -6.05 -6.71 -5.05
N LYS A 150 -5.11 -6.05 -5.73
CA LYS A 150 -3.80 -5.75 -5.15
C LYS A 150 -3.97 -4.81 -3.96
N ALA A 151 -3.30 -5.08 -2.85
CA ALA A 151 -3.40 -4.25 -1.64
C ALA A 151 -3.14 -2.76 -1.92
N ARG A 152 -2.15 -2.44 -2.78
CA ARG A 152 -1.82 -1.06 -3.17
C ARG A 152 -2.93 -0.36 -3.97
N ALA A 153 -3.75 -1.11 -4.70
CA ALA A 153 -4.88 -0.58 -5.48
C ALA A 153 -6.01 -0.09 -4.56
N ILE A 154 -6.21 -0.74 -3.41
CA ILE A 154 -7.28 -0.41 -2.46
C ILE A 154 -7.08 1.00 -1.89
N GLY A 155 -5.88 1.29 -1.38
CA GLY A 155 -5.59 2.61 -0.77
C GLY A 155 -5.70 3.76 -1.77
N ALA A 156 -5.22 3.56 -3.00
CA ALA A 156 -5.31 4.58 -4.04
C ALA A 156 -6.76 4.82 -4.50
N THR A 157 -7.56 3.75 -4.60
CA THR A 157 -8.99 3.86 -4.95
C THR A 157 -9.73 4.63 -3.86
N LEU A 158 -9.48 4.34 -2.58
CA LEU A 158 -10.09 5.05 -1.46
C LEU A 158 -9.67 6.53 -1.39
N ALA A 159 -8.41 6.83 -1.68
CA ALA A 159 -7.95 8.22 -1.76
C ALA A 159 -8.65 8.97 -2.91
N ALA A 160 -8.81 8.32 -4.06
CA ALA A 160 -9.50 8.92 -5.20
C ALA A 160 -11.00 9.14 -4.92
N SER A 161 -11.69 8.19 -4.27
CA SER A 161 -13.09 8.36 -3.86
C SER A 161 -13.25 9.45 -2.79
N ALA A 162 -12.22 9.70 -1.99
CA ALA A 162 -12.16 10.83 -1.06
C ALA A 162 -11.83 12.18 -1.75
N GLY A 163 -11.74 12.23 -3.08
CA GLY A 163 -11.48 13.45 -3.85
C GLY A 163 -10.02 13.90 -3.82
N ILE A 164 -9.08 13.06 -3.40
CA ILE A 164 -7.65 13.40 -3.45
C ILE A 164 -7.20 13.48 -4.91
N SER A 165 -6.48 14.53 -5.27
CA SER A 165 -5.94 14.76 -6.61
C SER A 165 -5.10 13.57 -7.08
N ALA A 166 -5.28 13.16 -8.34
CA ALA A 166 -4.57 12.02 -8.91
C ALA A 166 -3.04 12.17 -8.82
N ASP A 167 -2.49 13.36 -9.04
CA ASP A 167 -1.04 13.61 -8.98
C ASP A 167 -0.44 13.29 -7.60
N LYS A 168 -1.17 13.63 -6.54
CA LYS A 168 -0.79 13.31 -5.16
C LYS A 168 -0.85 11.81 -4.88
N ILE A 169 -1.84 11.11 -5.45
CA ILE A 169 -1.95 9.65 -5.33
C ILE A 169 -0.81 8.97 -6.10
N ILE A 170 -0.54 9.41 -7.33
CA ILE A 170 0.49 8.85 -8.22
C ILE A 170 1.88 9.03 -7.63
N SER A 171 2.22 10.25 -7.17
CA SER A 171 3.50 10.56 -6.53
C SER A 171 3.69 9.74 -5.25
N HIS A 172 2.66 9.64 -4.39
CA HIS A 172 2.75 8.86 -3.16
C HIS A 172 2.81 7.34 -3.42
N ALA A 173 2.15 6.85 -4.48
CA ALA A 173 2.18 5.44 -4.86
C ALA A 173 3.42 5.04 -5.68
N ASN A 174 4.23 6.03 -6.07
CA ASN A 174 5.40 5.92 -6.96
C ASN A 174 5.05 5.24 -8.29
N TRP A 175 3.98 5.70 -8.94
CA TRP A 175 3.58 5.24 -10.26
C TRP A 175 4.14 6.12 -11.36
N SER A 176 4.36 5.53 -12.54
CA SER A 176 4.96 6.20 -13.69
C SER A 176 4.05 7.26 -14.34
N GLY A 177 2.77 7.29 -13.98
CA GLY A 177 1.82 8.27 -14.51
C GLY A 177 0.36 7.92 -14.21
N TYR A 178 -0.53 8.79 -14.67
CA TYR A 178 -1.98 8.66 -14.49
C TYR A 178 -2.53 7.39 -15.14
N SER A 179 -2.05 7.06 -16.35
CA SER A 179 -2.46 5.86 -17.08
C SER A 179 -2.19 4.57 -16.30
N MET A 180 -1.08 4.50 -15.56
CA MET A 180 -0.72 3.35 -14.73
C MET A 180 -1.71 3.19 -13.57
N PHE A 181 -2.03 4.31 -12.91
CA PHE A 181 -3.04 4.34 -11.85
C PHE A 181 -4.42 3.93 -12.37
N ASP A 182 -4.94 4.65 -13.37
CA ASP A 182 -6.33 4.54 -13.81
C ASP A 182 -6.65 3.20 -14.51
N ASN A 183 -5.68 2.62 -15.24
CA ASN A 183 -5.90 1.34 -15.94
C ASN A 183 -5.69 0.11 -15.07
N TYR A 184 -4.70 0.14 -14.16
CA TYR A 184 -4.22 -1.09 -13.50
C TYR A 184 -4.42 -1.12 -11.98
N TYR A 185 -4.61 0.03 -11.33
CA TYR A 185 -4.67 0.12 -9.88
C TYR A 185 -5.90 0.86 -9.35
N ARG A 186 -6.75 1.42 -10.21
CA ARG A 186 -8.04 1.99 -9.84
C ARG A 186 -9.11 0.91 -9.93
N LEU A 187 -9.65 0.51 -8.78
CA LEU A 187 -10.61 -0.60 -8.69
C LEU A 187 -12.03 -0.14 -9.04
N THR A 188 -12.38 1.08 -8.70
CA THR A 188 -13.67 1.70 -9.02
C THR A 188 -13.45 3.11 -9.55
N ARG A 189 -14.25 3.46 -10.56
CA ARG A 189 -14.45 4.83 -10.98
C ARG A 189 -15.78 5.21 -10.36
N ASP A 190 -15.78 5.93 -9.24
CA ASP A 190 -17.02 6.54 -8.77
C ASP A 190 -17.51 7.46 -9.88
N SER A 191 -18.50 6.99 -10.63
CA SER A 191 -19.33 7.86 -11.44
C SER A 191 -20.49 8.29 -10.55
N ASP A 192 -20.21 9.20 -9.62
CA ASP A 192 -21.26 10.08 -9.06
C ASP A 192 -21.77 11.08 -10.13
N VAL A 193 -21.47 10.83 -11.41
CA VAL A 193 -22.17 11.48 -12.52
C VAL A 193 -23.56 10.85 -12.59
N ASN A 194 -24.47 11.42 -11.81
CA ASN A 194 -25.90 11.29 -12.05
C ASN A 194 -26.16 11.88 -13.44
N ILE A 195 -26.04 11.05 -14.48
CA ILE A 195 -26.33 11.36 -15.88
C ILE A 195 -27.73 11.95 -16.10
N THR A 196 -28.60 11.92 -15.08
CA THR A 196 -29.91 12.55 -15.07
C THR A 196 -29.85 14.07 -14.85
N GLU A 197 -28.80 14.61 -14.22
CA GLU A 197 -28.62 16.06 -14.01
C GLU A 197 -27.89 16.76 -15.15
N SER A 198 -27.22 16.03 -16.05
CA SER A 198 -26.51 16.61 -17.22
C SER A 198 -27.35 16.70 -18.50
N ILE A 199 -28.64 16.32 -18.44
CA ILE A 199 -29.58 16.35 -19.59
C ILE A 199 -30.67 17.44 -19.40
N LEU A 200 -30.65 18.19 -18.30
CA LEU A 200 -31.49 19.38 -18.09
C LEU A 200 -30.71 20.66 -18.36
#